data_AF-A0A1F9D4G3-F1
#
_entry.id   AF-A0A1F9D4G3-F1
#
_cell.length_a   1.000
_cell.length_b   1.000
_cell.length_c   1.000
_cell.angle_alpha   90.00
_cell.angle_beta   90.00
_cell.angle_gamma   90.00
#
_symmetry.space_group_name_H-M   'P 1'
#
loop_
_entity.id
_entity.type
_entity.pdbx_description
1 polymer ?
#
loop_
_entity_poly.entity_id
_entity_poly.type
_entity_poly.pdbx_seq_one_letter_code
_entity_poly.pdbx_strand_id
1 'polypeptide(L)'
;MKRFGTIRWLISAIKMKDIKNLLKSKWVIFGVGPILTLIGAVLVILVGHTLTAHPAICLSCHARQSSISMWSPSMVHPTRVTCVNCHAKPGQLFPRDFFADERVNDNCLFCHRNVAEKEKEEAHHMKIAHKLHIEESKLKCIDCHRNIAHEKMESRTNRPRRLTCTECHEEAITGGPESCMKCHTKIPVSSSS
;
A
#
# COMPACT_ATOMS: atom_id res chain seq x y z
N MET A 1 -31.78 -21.47 29.93
CA MET A 1 -31.66 -20.25 30.77
C MET A 1 -30.81 -20.49 32.04
N LYS A 2 -29.51 -20.85 31.94
CA LYS A 2 -28.63 -21.09 33.11
C LYS A 2 -27.31 -20.29 33.10
N ARG A 3 -27.11 -19.38 32.14
CA ARG A 3 -25.85 -18.62 31.98
C ARG A 3 -25.78 -17.28 32.74
N PHE A 4 -26.89 -16.82 33.33
CA PHE A 4 -26.95 -15.51 34.01
C PHE A 4 -26.53 -15.54 35.49
N GLY A 5 -26.52 -16.72 36.14
CA GLY A 5 -26.18 -16.84 37.57
C GLY A 5 -24.67 -16.78 37.87
N THR A 6 -23.83 -17.31 36.97
CA THR A 6 -22.37 -17.36 37.13
C THR A 6 -21.71 -15.99 37.00
N ILE A 7 -22.31 -15.08 36.21
CA ILE A 7 -21.81 -13.71 36.01
C ILE A 7 -22.01 -12.85 37.27
N ARG A 8 -23.17 -12.97 37.95
CA ARG A 8 -23.43 -12.25 39.21
C ARG A 8 -22.50 -12.68 40.35
N TRP A 9 -22.07 -13.94 40.36
CA TRP A 9 -21.16 -14.46 41.39
C TRP A 9 -19.71 -13.96 41.19
N LEU A 10 -19.21 -13.95 39.95
CA LEU A 10 -17.87 -13.42 39.64
C LEU A 10 -17.69 -11.94 40.01
N ILE A 11 -18.75 -11.14 39.89
CA ILE A 11 -18.75 -9.72 40.26
C ILE A 11 -18.81 -9.51 41.80
N SER A 12 -19.35 -10.48 42.54
CA SER A 12 -19.52 -10.40 44.00
C SER A 12 -18.23 -10.74 44.78
N ALA A 13 -17.26 -11.42 44.16
CA ALA A 13 -16.04 -11.88 44.82
C ALA A 13 -15.00 -10.76 45.07
N ILE A 14 -15.17 -9.59 44.47
CA ILE A 14 -14.22 -8.48 44.59
C ILE A 14 -14.85 -7.34 45.39
N LYS A 15 -14.52 -7.23 46.69
CA LYS A 15 -14.99 -6.12 47.52
C LYS A 15 -14.37 -4.81 47.03
N MET A 16 -15.21 -3.82 46.72
CA MET A 16 -14.77 -2.49 46.25
C MET A 16 -13.76 -1.78 47.18
N LYS A 17 -13.78 -2.06 48.49
CA LYS A 17 -12.82 -1.50 49.46
C LYS A 17 -11.39 -2.03 49.23
N ASP A 18 -11.25 -3.31 48.87
CA ASP A 18 -9.94 -3.93 48.67
C ASP A 18 -9.27 -3.44 47.37
N ILE A 19 -10.07 -3.22 46.31
CA ILE A 19 -9.60 -2.54 45.08
C ILE A 19 -9.08 -1.13 45.38
N LYS A 20 -9.83 -0.34 46.17
CA LYS A 20 -9.44 1.05 46.47
C LYS A 20 -8.13 1.13 47.26
N ASN A 21 -7.88 0.17 48.15
CA ASN A 21 -6.62 0.10 48.89
C ASN A 21 -5.46 -0.36 48.00
N LEU A 22 -5.70 -1.34 47.12
CA LEU A 22 -4.72 -1.82 46.14
C LEU A 22 -4.29 -0.69 45.17
N LEU A 23 -5.25 0.06 44.62
CA LEU A 23 -4.98 1.18 43.70
C LEU A 23 -4.20 2.32 44.35
N LYS A 24 -4.30 2.50 45.67
CA LYS A 24 -3.53 3.50 46.43
C LYS A 24 -2.13 3.01 46.82
N SER A 25 -1.79 1.75 46.56
CA SER A 25 -0.45 1.22 46.84
C SER A 25 0.59 1.92 45.98
N LYS A 26 1.72 2.31 46.59
CA LYS A 26 2.85 2.95 45.90
C LYS A 26 3.36 2.09 44.73
N TRP A 27 3.31 0.76 44.85
CA TRP A 27 3.68 -0.17 43.78
C TRP A 27 2.75 -0.11 42.57
N VAL A 28 1.45 0.11 42.80
CA VAL A 28 0.48 0.25 41.71
C VAL A 28 0.62 1.63 41.06
N ILE A 29 0.82 2.69 41.84
CA ILE A 29 0.94 4.05 41.30
C ILE A 29 2.26 4.27 40.53
N PHE A 30 3.38 3.76 41.04
CA PHE A 30 4.70 4.01 40.43
C PHE A 30 5.21 2.85 39.57
N GLY A 31 4.62 1.66 39.66
CA GLY A 31 5.00 0.50 38.86
C GLY A 31 3.94 0.15 37.82
N VAL A 32 2.84 -0.45 38.27
CA VAL A 32 1.82 -1.03 37.38
C VAL A 32 1.08 0.03 36.55
N GLY A 33 0.73 1.17 37.16
CA GLY A 33 -0.02 2.25 36.53
C GLY A 33 0.68 2.82 35.29
N PRO A 34 1.94 3.29 35.38
CA PRO A 34 2.69 3.78 34.23
C PRO A 34 2.82 2.74 33.11
N ILE A 35 3.08 1.48 33.47
CA ILE A 35 3.18 0.38 32.50
C ILE A 35 1.85 0.18 31.76
N LEU A 36 0.73 0.12 32.49
CA LEU A 36 -0.60 -0.01 31.89
C LEU A 36 -0.94 1.19 31.01
N THR A 37 -0.57 2.41 31.41
CA THR A 37 -0.78 3.62 30.60
C THR A 37 0.03 3.56 29.30
N LEU A 38 1.30 3.15 29.35
CA LEU A 38 2.14 2.99 28.16
C LEU A 38 1.60 1.91 27.23
N ILE A 39 1.19 0.75 27.77
CA ILE A 39 0.54 -0.31 27.00
C ILE A 39 -0.75 0.22 26.35
N GLY A 40 -1.58 0.94 27.12
CA GLY A 40 -2.80 1.57 26.61
C GLY A 40 -2.52 2.54 25.46
N ALA A 41 -1.50 3.39 25.59
CA ALA A 41 -1.10 4.32 24.55
C ALA A 41 -0.64 3.60 23.28
N VAL A 42 0.19 2.56 23.41
CA VAL A 42 0.64 1.73 22.27
C VAL A 42 -0.55 1.05 21.59
N LEU A 43 -1.49 0.52 22.37
CA LEU A 43 -2.71 -0.10 21.83
C LEU A 43 -3.56 0.90 21.05
N VAL A 44 -3.77 2.10 21.58
CA VAL A 44 -4.52 3.16 20.87
C VAL A 44 -3.82 3.54 19.56
N ILE A 45 -2.50 3.67 19.58
CA ILE A 45 -1.71 3.98 18.37
C ILE A 45 -1.83 2.87 17.35
N LEU A 46 -1.63 1.62 17.76
CA LEU A 46 -1.70 0.47 16.87
C LEU A 46 -3.09 0.35 16.25
N VAL A 47 -4.14 0.40 17.07
CA VAL A 47 -5.52 0.32 16.60
C VAL A 47 -5.83 1.46 15.64
N GLY A 48 -5.49 2.72 16.00
CA GLY A 48 -5.71 3.86 15.13
C GLY A 48 -4.97 3.73 13.79
N HIS A 49 -3.71 3.29 13.79
CA HIS A 49 -2.94 3.07 12.57
C HIS A 49 -3.57 1.96 11.72
N THR A 50 -3.91 0.82 12.31
CA THR A 50 -4.51 -0.30 11.57
C THR A 50 -5.85 0.07 10.94
N LEU A 51 -6.70 0.83 11.64
CA LEU A 51 -8.00 1.25 11.12
C LEU A 51 -7.86 2.27 9.98
N THR A 52 -6.94 3.22 10.11
CA THR A 52 -6.70 4.26 9.09
C THR A 52 -5.89 3.77 7.90
N ALA A 53 -5.14 2.67 8.05
CA ALA A 53 -4.41 2.03 6.95
C ALA A 53 -5.22 0.91 6.24
N HIS A 54 -6.36 0.50 6.79
CA HIS A 54 -7.15 -0.60 6.24
C HIS A 54 -7.97 -0.14 5.00
N PRO A 55 -8.05 -0.92 3.91
CA PRO A 55 -8.80 -0.54 2.70
C PRO A 55 -10.27 -0.17 2.93
N ALA A 56 -10.88 -0.69 4.01
CA ALA A 56 -12.25 -0.36 4.41
C ALA A 56 -12.47 1.14 4.66
N ILE A 57 -11.43 1.89 5.07
CA ILE A 57 -11.53 3.35 5.24
C ILE A 57 -11.75 4.07 3.91
N CYS A 58 -11.18 3.54 2.83
CA CYS A 58 -11.40 4.10 1.51
C CYS A 58 -12.83 3.79 1.05
N LEU A 59 -13.29 2.56 1.31
CA LEU A 59 -14.64 2.11 0.95
C LEU A 59 -15.74 2.74 1.79
N SER A 60 -15.47 3.39 2.94
CA SER A 60 -16.50 4.15 3.65
C SER A 60 -16.98 5.35 2.83
N CYS A 61 -16.10 5.93 2.00
CA CYS A 61 -16.43 7.01 1.06
C CYS A 61 -16.67 6.46 -0.35
N HIS A 62 -15.88 5.47 -0.78
CA HIS A 62 -16.00 4.81 -2.08
C HIS A 62 -16.92 3.57 -2.05
N ALA A 63 -18.00 3.61 -1.26
CA ALA A 63 -18.82 2.44 -0.93
C ALA A 63 -19.37 1.68 -2.14
N ARG A 64 -19.65 2.37 -3.24
CA ARG A 64 -20.20 1.77 -4.47
C ARG A 64 -19.14 1.10 -5.36
N GLN A 65 -17.86 1.12 -4.97
CA GLN A 65 -16.76 0.58 -5.77
C GLN A 65 -16.19 -0.74 -5.23
N SER A 66 -16.76 -1.26 -4.14
CA SER A 66 -16.25 -2.46 -3.44
C SER A 66 -16.19 -3.74 -4.28
N SER A 67 -17.00 -3.85 -5.34
CA SER A 67 -17.02 -5.01 -6.24
C SER A 67 -16.15 -4.87 -7.49
N ILE A 68 -15.45 -3.74 -7.65
CA ILE A 68 -14.67 -3.49 -8.87
C ILE A 68 -13.27 -4.09 -8.74
N SER A 69 -12.83 -4.80 -9.78
CA SER A 69 -11.51 -5.44 -9.84
C SER A 69 -10.34 -4.50 -9.50
N MET A 70 -10.50 -3.19 -9.74
CA MET A 70 -9.51 -2.15 -9.42
C MET A 70 -9.16 -2.03 -7.93
N TRP A 71 -9.97 -2.54 -7.01
CA TRP A 71 -9.68 -2.56 -5.57
C TRP A 71 -8.95 -3.83 -5.12
N SER A 72 -8.66 -4.74 -6.05
CA SER A 72 -7.92 -5.96 -5.74
C SER A 72 -6.47 -5.63 -5.38
N PRO A 73 -5.88 -6.32 -4.40
CA PRO A 73 -4.45 -6.21 -4.13
C PRO A 73 -3.62 -6.51 -5.39
N SER A 74 -2.52 -5.77 -5.53
CA SER A 74 -1.50 -6.07 -6.56
C SER A 74 -0.95 -7.48 -6.34
N MET A 75 -0.79 -8.25 -7.42
CA MET A 75 -0.18 -9.58 -7.35
C MET A 75 1.36 -9.54 -7.31
N VAL A 76 1.96 -8.39 -7.63
CA VAL A 76 3.42 -8.23 -7.71
C VAL A 76 4.01 -7.66 -6.43
N HIS A 77 3.25 -6.83 -5.69
CA HIS A 77 3.68 -6.31 -4.41
C HIS A 77 3.32 -7.27 -3.26
N PRO A 78 4.17 -7.39 -2.22
CA PRO A 78 3.88 -8.22 -1.06
C PRO A 78 2.67 -7.65 -0.29
N THR A 79 1.97 -8.51 0.46
CA THR A 79 0.75 -8.17 1.22
C THR A 79 0.92 -7.04 2.24
N ARG A 80 2.16 -6.74 2.66
CA ARG A 80 2.49 -5.60 3.52
C ARG A 80 2.36 -4.23 2.83
N VAL A 81 2.32 -4.19 1.50
CA VAL A 81 2.11 -2.96 0.72
C VAL A 81 0.61 -2.80 0.51
N THR A 82 0.02 -1.83 1.19
CA THR A 82 -1.41 -1.54 1.16
C THR A 82 -1.70 -0.24 0.41
N CYS A 83 -2.98 0.12 0.27
CA CYS A 83 -3.42 1.32 -0.42
C CYS A 83 -2.71 2.59 0.10
N VAL A 84 -2.50 2.70 1.42
CA VAL A 84 -1.94 3.91 2.04
C VAL A 84 -0.46 4.10 1.75
N ASN A 85 0.27 3.03 1.39
CA ASN A 85 1.67 3.16 1.01
C ASN A 85 1.83 3.95 -0.30
N CYS A 86 0.82 3.94 -1.15
CA CYS A 86 0.81 4.69 -2.42
C CYS A 86 -0.05 5.96 -2.33
N HIS A 87 -1.17 5.92 -1.62
CA HIS A 87 -2.16 7.00 -1.61
C HIS A 87 -2.06 7.93 -0.40
N ALA A 88 -1.22 7.67 0.61
CA ALA A 88 -1.04 8.55 1.75
C ALA A 88 0.40 9.07 1.85
N LYS A 89 0.62 10.14 2.61
CA LYS A 89 1.97 10.67 2.80
C LYS A 89 2.82 9.66 3.62
N PRO A 90 4.00 9.26 3.15
CA PRO A 90 4.86 8.31 3.86
C PRO A 90 5.26 8.84 5.24
N GLY A 91 5.41 7.92 6.20
CA GLY A 91 5.85 8.26 7.55
C GLY A 91 4.77 8.84 8.48
N GLN A 92 3.52 8.96 8.03
CA GLN A 92 2.41 9.34 8.91
C GLN A 92 2.01 8.18 9.83
N LEU A 93 1.98 8.46 11.14
CA LEU A 93 1.49 7.49 12.13
C LEU A 93 -0.01 7.20 11.95
N PHE A 94 -0.79 8.22 11.60
CA PHE A 94 -2.21 8.11 11.25
C PHE A 94 -2.44 8.82 9.92
N PRO A 95 -2.51 8.10 8.80
CA PRO A 95 -2.88 8.68 7.51
C PRO A 95 -4.22 9.43 7.61
N ARG A 96 -4.21 10.72 7.25
CA ARG A 96 -5.43 11.55 7.21
C ARG A 96 -5.73 12.09 5.82
N ASP A 97 -4.67 12.30 5.05
CA ASP A 97 -4.75 12.86 3.70
C ASP A 97 -4.45 11.76 2.70
N PHE A 98 -5.40 11.53 1.80
CA PHE A 98 -5.28 10.56 0.72
C PHE A 98 -5.30 11.27 -0.63
N PHE A 99 -4.43 10.86 -1.55
CA PHE A 99 -4.28 11.45 -2.88
C PHE A 99 -4.24 10.35 -3.94
N ALA A 100 -4.86 10.62 -5.09
CA ALA A 100 -4.90 9.73 -6.25
C ALA A 100 -4.46 10.46 -7.53
N ASP A 101 -3.61 11.48 -7.37
CA ASP A 101 -3.03 12.28 -8.43
C ASP A 101 -1.51 12.08 -8.50
N GLU A 102 -0.82 13.03 -9.12
CA GLU A 102 0.64 13.02 -9.26
C GLU A 102 1.43 12.83 -7.97
N ARG A 103 0.87 13.17 -6.79
CA ARG A 103 1.53 13.00 -5.49
C ARG A 103 1.80 11.54 -5.14
N VAL A 104 1.06 10.60 -5.76
CA VAL A 104 1.34 9.15 -5.64
C VAL A 104 2.73 8.79 -6.14
N ASN A 105 3.28 9.56 -7.09
CA ASN A 105 4.55 9.27 -7.72
C ASN A 105 5.71 9.17 -6.73
N ASP A 106 5.78 10.11 -5.79
CA ASP A 106 6.88 10.20 -4.83
C ASP A 106 6.90 9.00 -3.87
N ASN A 107 5.73 8.39 -3.66
CA ASN A 107 5.59 7.22 -2.81
C ASN A 107 6.20 5.96 -3.41
N CYS A 108 6.28 5.87 -4.74
CA CYS A 108 7.00 4.78 -5.41
C CYS A 108 8.47 4.76 -4.98
N LEU A 109 9.09 5.95 -4.91
CA LEU A 109 10.49 6.12 -4.55
C LEU A 109 10.76 5.86 -3.07
N PHE A 110 9.76 5.78 -2.19
CA PHE A 110 9.99 5.41 -0.80
C PHE A 110 10.69 4.04 -0.68
N CYS A 111 10.25 3.09 -1.52
CA CYS A 111 10.81 1.73 -1.63
C CYS A 111 11.72 1.54 -2.85
N HIS A 112 11.46 2.22 -3.98
CA HIS A 112 12.18 2.06 -5.25
C HIS A 112 13.19 3.18 -5.54
N ARG A 113 13.90 3.69 -4.51
CA ARG A 113 14.80 4.87 -4.59
C ARG A 113 15.74 4.84 -5.79
N ASN A 114 16.39 3.69 -6.00
CA ASN A 114 17.47 3.57 -6.97
C ASN A 114 16.98 3.49 -8.42
N VAL A 115 15.67 3.36 -8.68
CA VAL A 115 15.16 3.21 -10.06
C VAL A 115 15.30 4.51 -10.87
N ALA A 116 15.21 5.66 -10.20
CA ALA A 116 15.35 6.97 -10.83
C ALA A 116 16.81 7.37 -11.06
N GLU A 117 17.74 6.80 -10.29
CA GLU A 117 19.16 7.15 -10.34
C GLU A 117 19.92 6.44 -11.46
N LYS A 118 19.39 5.30 -11.92
CA LYS A 118 20.07 4.47 -12.91
C LYS A 118 19.76 4.93 -14.33
N GLU A 119 20.81 4.99 -15.15
CA GLU A 119 20.73 5.39 -16.56
C GLU A 119 19.78 4.48 -17.36
N LYS A 120 19.84 3.16 -17.14
CA LYS A 120 18.98 2.17 -17.78
C LYS A 120 18.71 1.00 -16.84
N GLU A 121 17.46 0.57 -16.80
CA GLU A 121 17.03 -0.65 -16.08
C GLU A 121 16.51 -1.68 -17.07
N GLU A 122 16.85 -2.94 -16.83
CA GLU A 122 16.35 -4.08 -17.60
C GLU A 122 15.42 -4.93 -16.74
N ALA A 123 14.23 -5.22 -17.26
CA ALA A 123 13.27 -6.11 -16.63
C ALA A 123 12.49 -6.90 -17.70
N HIS A 124 12.38 -8.22 -17.50
CA HIS A 124 11.54 -9.11 -18.31
C HIS A 124 11.63 -8.88 -19.83
N HIS A 125 12.87 -8.77 -20.33
CA HIS A 125 13.22 -8.59 -21.73
C HIS A 125 12.99 -7.19 -22.31
N MET A 126 12.89 -6.16 -21.46
CA MET A 126 12.80 -4.77 -21.88
C MET A 126 13.82 -3.92 -21.14
N LYS A 127 14.45 -2.98 -21.85
CA LYS A 127 15.44 -2.05 -21.31
C LYS A 127 14.95 -0.62 -21.45
N ILE A 128 14.70 0.05 -20.33
CA ILE A 128 14.14 1.41 -20.29
C ILE A 128 15.08 2.34 -19.53
N ALA A 129 15.32 3.51 -20.11
CA ALA A 129 16.10 4.59 -19.51
C ALA A 129 15.22 5.45 -18.58
N HIS A 130 14.94 4.99 -17.36
CA HIS A 130 14.03 5.72 -16.44
C HIS A 130 14.50 7.14 -16.17
N LYS A 131 15.80 7.35 -15.96
CA LYS A 131 16.38 8.67 -15.73
C LYS A 131 16.06 9.66 -16.86
N LEU A 132 16.24 9.25 -18.12
CA LEU A 132 15.87 10.06 -19.30
C LEU A 132 14.38 10.46 -19.27
N HIS A 133 13.49 9.50 -19.05
CA HIS A 133 12.05 9.75 -19.08
C HIS A 133 11.59 10.62 -17.91
N ILE A 134 12.20 10.49 -16.74
CA ILE A 134 11.86 11.28 -15.55
C ILE A 134 12.48 12.68 -15.61
N GLU A 135 13.77 12.80 -15.91
CA GLU A 135 14.50 14.06 -15.84
C GLU A 135 14.28 14.93 -17.09
N GLU A 136 14.36 14.35 -18.29
CA GLU A 136 14.24 15.11 -19.54
C GLU A 136 12.79 15.20 -20.00
N SER A 137 12.08 14.07 -20.03
CA SER A 137 10.68 14.04 -20.50
C SER A 137 9.64 14.40 -19.43
N LYS A 138 10.07 14.63 -18.18
CA LYS A 138 9.21 14.99 -17.03
C LYS A 138 8.06 14.02 -16.78
N LEU A 139 8.24 12.75 -17.15
CA LEU A 139 7.24 11.70 -16.93
C LEU A 139 7.30 11.18 -15.49
N LYS A 140 6.14 10.78 -14.99
CA LYS A 140 5.94 10.16 -13.69
C LYS A 140 5.94 8.64 -13.85
N CYS A 141 6.28 7.93 -12.76
CA CYS A 141 6.19 6.48 -12.65
C CYS A 141 4.80 5.99 -13.08
N ILE A 142 3.74 6.69 -12.66
CA ILE A 142 2.35 6.33 -12.97
C ILE A 142 1.94 6.62 -14.42
N ASP A 143 2.72 7.38 -15.20
CA ASP A 143 2.40 7.60 -16.62
C ASP A 143 2.59 6.32 -17.42
N CYS A 144 3.56 5.50 -17.05
CA CYS A 144 3.78 4.17 -17.64
C CYS A 144 3.18 3.04 -16.78
N HIS A 145 3.35 3.09 -15.46
CA HIS A 145 2.91 2.04 -14.53
C HIS A 145 1.47 2.25 -14.02
N ARG A 146 0.53 2.59 -14.92
CA ARG A 146 -0.89 2.84 -14.60
C ARG A 146 -1.61 1.66 -13.95
N ASN A 147 -1.12 0.44 -14.20
CA ASN A 147 -1.81 -0.81 -13.88
C ASN A 147 -1.22 -1.57 -12.69
N ILE A 148 -0.55 -0.89 -11.73
CA ILE A 148 0.08 -1.58 -10.59
C ILE A 148 -0.95 -2.25 -9.65
N ALA A 149 -2.04 -1.55 -9.37
CA ALA A 149 -3.11 -2.01 -8.46
C ALA A 149 -4.51 -1.86 -9.07
N HIS A 150 -4.69 -0.93 -10.01
CA HIS A 150 -5.99 -0.63 -10.64
C HIS A 150 -6.17 -1.29 -12.02
N GLU A 151 -5.58 -2.47 -12.22
CA GLU A 151 -5.67 -3.20 -13.48
C GLU A 151 -7.06 -3.81 -13.65
N LYS A 152 -7.71 -3.48 -14.78
CA LYS A 152 -9.03 -3.98 -15.16
C LYS A 152 -8.97 -5.29 -15.94
N MET A 153 -7.79 -5.66 -16.45
CA MET A 153 -7.58 -6.90 -17.21
C MET A 153 -7.24 -8.11 -16.34
N GLU A 154 -7.57 -9.30 -16.85
CA GLU A 154 -7.37 -10.59 -16.16
C GLU A 154 -5.91 -10.97 -15.97
N SER A 155 -5.02 -10.64 -16.93
CA SER A 155 -3.63 -11.10 -16.91
C SER A 155 -2.72 -10.40 -15.88
N ARG A 156 -3.23 -9.36 -15.16
CA ARG A 156 -2.62 -8.63 -14.03
C ARG A 156 -1.08 -8.60 -14.04
N THR A 157 -0.48 -8.29 -15.19
CA THR A 157 0.98 -8.31 -15.33
C THR A 157 1.64 -7.17 -14.54
N ASN A 158 0.86 -6.13 -14.20
CA ASN A 158 1.26 -4.92 -13.47
C ASN A 158 2.46 -4.20 -14.12
N ARG A 159 2.64 -4.42 -15.43
CA ARG A 159 3.69 -3.81 -16.26
C ARG A 159 3.08 -2.78 -17.19
N PRO A 160 3.87 -1.77 -17.62
CA PRO A 160 3.45 -0.87 -18.68
C PRO A 160 3.04 -1.67 -19.91
N ARG A 161 1.94 -1.27 -20.55
CA ARG A 161 1.49 -1.92 -21.77
C ARG A 161 2.27 -1.36 -22.94
N ARG A 162 2.44 -2.16 -24.00
CA ARG A 162 2.98 -1.67 -25.28
C ARG A 162 2.24 -0.43 -25.76
N LEU A 163 0.91 -0.41 -25.63
CA LEU A 163 0.07 0.74 -26.03
C LEU A 163 0.49 2.04 -25.31
N THR A 164 0.89 1.95 -24.04
CA THR A 164 1.36 3.10 -23.27
C THR A 164 2.64 3.70 -23.85
N CYS A 165 3.53 2.88 -24.39
CA CYS A 165 4.74 3.35 -25.06
C CYS A 165 4.40 4.04 -26.39
N THR A 166 3.44 3.50 -27.14
CA THR A 166 3.07 4.00 -28.47
C THR A 166 2.29 5.30 -28.43
N GLU A 167 1.79 5.73 -27.26
CA GLU A 167 1.22 7.07 -27.06
C GLU A 167 2.25 8.17 -27.40
N CYS A 168 3.55 7.90 -27.28
CA CYS A 168 4.62 8.85 -27.66
C CYS A 168 5.63 8.28 -28.67
N HIS A 169 5.80 6.96 -28.73
CA HIS A 169 6.74 6.27 -29.60
C HIS A 169 6.07 5.56 -30.78
N GLU A 170 5.04 6.18 -31.38
CA GLU A 170 4.29 5.62 -32.50
C GLU A 170 5.22 5.24 -33.68
N GLU A 171 6.11 6.13 -34.09
CA GLU A 171 7.07 5.89 -35.17
C GLU A 171 8.18 4.89 -34.79
N ALA A 172 8.40 4.64 -33.50
CA ALA A 172 9.40 3.68 -33.06
C ALA A 172 8.96 2.23 -33.32
N ILE A 173 7.66 1.99 -33.54
CA ILE A 173 7.07 0.66 -33.75
C ILE A 173 6.57 0.41 -35.18
N THR A 174 6.64 1.41 -36.07
CA THR A 174 6.20 1.30 -37.48
C THR A 174 7.21 0.59 -38.38
N GLY A 175 8.43 0.32 -37.90
CA GLY A 175 9.44 -0.44 -38.64
C GLY A 175 9.25 -1.96 -38.53
N GLY A 176 9.97 -2.72 -39.37
CA GLY A 176 10.03 -4.19 -39.31
C GLY A 176 10.59 -4.75 -37.98
N PRO A 177 10.88 -6.07 -37.87
CA PRO A 177 11.21 -6.74 -36.59
C PRO A 177 12.34 -6.08 -35.77
N GLU A 178 13.26 -5.36 -36.41
CA GLU A 178 14.34 -4.63 -35.76
C GLU A 178 13.85 -3.45 -34.90
N SER A 179 12.70 -2.86 -35.24
CA SER A 179 12.09 -1.76 -34.48
C SER A 179 11.73 -2.19 -33.05
N CYS A 180 11.34 -3.46 -32.87
CA CYS A 180 11.04 -4.06 -31.57
C CYS A 180 12.27 -4.10 -30.65
N MET A 181 13.46 -4.31 -31.21
CA MET A 181 14.72 -4.44 -30.46
C MET A 181 15.22 -3.12 -29.88
N LYS A 182 14.63 -1.98 -30.27
CA LYS A 182 14.91 -0.68 -29.65
C LYS A 182 14.56 -0.67 -28.16
N CYS A 183 13.53 -1.43 -27.77
CA CYS A 183 13.05 -1.53 -26.40
C CYS A 183 13.25 -2.95 -25.82
N HIS A 184 13.07 -3.98 -26.65
CA HIS A 184 13.16 -5.36 -26.21
C HIS A 184 14.59 -5.92 -26.31
N THR A 185 15.09 -6.51 -25.23
CA THR A 185 16.38 -7.24 -25.23
C THR A 185 16.22 -8.67 -25.76
N LYS A 186 14.98 -9.16 -25.82
CA LYS A 186 14.58 -10.41 -26.49
C LYS A 186 13.15 -10.27 -26.98
N ILE A 187 12.88 -10.60 -28.24
CA ILE A 187 11.51 -10.70 -28.75
C ILE A 187 10.94 -12.03 -28.23
N PRO A 188 9.85 -12.03 -27.44
CA PRO A 188 9.16 -13.28 -27.14
C PRO A 188 8.60 -13.84 -28.45
N VAL A 189 9.01 -15.06 -28.79
CA VAL A 189 8.30 -15.89 -29.78
C VAL A 189 6.84 -15.96 -29.35
N SER A 190 5.95 -15.62 -30.29
CA SER A 190 4.48 -15.55 -30.22
C SER A 190 3.87 -15.97 -28.87
N SER A 191 3.17 -15.04 -28.22
CA SER A 191 2.15 -15.42 -27.23
C SER A 191 1.25 -16.48 -27.87
N SER A 192 1.34 -17.71 -27.38
CA SER A 192 0.36 -18.75 -27.69
C SER A 192 -1.02 -18.20 -27.40
N SER A 193 -1.89 -18.42 -28.38
CA SER A 193 -3.34 -18.20 -28.43
C SER A 193 -4.06 -18.21 -27.10
#